data_AF-A0A928JUW3-F1
#
_entry.id   AF-A0A928JUW3-F1
#
_cell.length_a   1.000
_cell.length_b   1.000
_cell.length_c   1.000
_cell.angle_alpha   90.00
_cell.angle_beta   90.00
_cell.angle_gamma   90.00
#
_symmetry.space_group_name_H-M   'P 1'
#
loop_
_entity.id
_entity.type
_entity.pdbx_description
1 polymer ?
#
loop_
_entity_poly.entity_id
_entity_poly.type
_entity_poly.pdbx_seq_one_letter_code
_entity_poly.pdbx_strand_id
1 'polypeptide(L)' 'MLEFLQNNLATIITLLAVGALVALALFSIIKNKKAGKSSCGCNCKGCPNAKYCNKL' A
#
# COMPACT_ATOMS: atom_id res chain seq x y z
N MET A 1 30.36 -18.23 4.25
CA MET A 1 29.46 -17.11 4.62
C MET A 1 29.35 -16.08 3.49
N LEU A 2 30.47 -15.56 2.95
CA LEU A 2 30.45 -14.62 1.81
C LEU A 2 29.96 -15.26 0.49
N GLU A 3 30.29 -16.53 0.23
CA GLU A 3 29.81 -17.26 -0.96
C GLU A 3 28.28 -17.41 -1.01
N PHE A 4 27.63 -17.60 0.14
CA PHE A 4 26.17 -17.66 0.21
C PHE A 4 25.54 -16.34 -0.25
N LEU A 5 26.16 -15.22 0.13
CA LEU A 5 25.71 -13.89 -0.27
C LEU A 5 25.95 -13.66 -1.77
N GLN A 6 27.10 -14.08 -2.30
CA GLN A 6 27.41 -13.96 -3.72
C GLN A 6 26.50 -14.83 -4.60
N ASN A 7 26.20 -16.06 -4.19
CA ASN A 7 25.39 -16.98 -4.97
C ASN A 7 23.89 -16.61 -4.93
N ASN A 8 23.44 -15.91 -3.89
CA ASN A 8 22.03 -15.49 -3.72
C ASN A 8 21.83 -13.97 -3.88
N LEU A 9 22.83 -13.26 -4.40
CA LEU A 9 22.77 -11.80 -4.57
C LEU A 9 21.58 -11.37 -5.46
N ALA A 10 21.34 -12.10 -6.55
CA ALA A 10 20.21 -11.85 -7.44
C ALA A 10 18.85 -12.03 -6.73
N THR A 11 18.71 -13.06 -5.90
CA THR A 11 17.50 -13.32 -5.12
C THR A 11 17.24 -12.20 -4.10
N ILE A 12 18.29 -11.75 -3.40
CA ILE A 12 18.20 -10.66 -2.42
C ILE A 12 17.76 -9.36 -3.10
N ILE A 13 18.35 -9.02 -4.25
CA ILE A 13 17.98 -7.82 -5.02
C ILE A 13 16.52 -7.91 -5.48
N THR A 14 16.09 -9.08 -5.95
CA THR A 14 14.71 -9.31 -6.41
C THR A 14 13.71 -9.13 -5.27
N LEU A 15 14.01 -9.69 -4.09
CA LEU A 15 13.17 -9.52 -2.90
C LEU A 15 13.09 -8.06 -2.45
N LEU A 16 14.22 -7.33 -2.49
CA LEU A 16 14.25 -5.90 -2.20
C LEU A 16 13.40 -5.10 -3.19
N ALA A 17 13.50 -5.38 -4.48
CA ALA A 17 12.74 -4.70 -5.52
C ALA A 17 11.22 -4.93 -5.35
N VAL A 18 10.80 -6.19 -5.19
CA VAL A 18 9.39 -6.53 -4.96
C VAL A 18 8.89 -5.95 -3.65
N GLY A 19 9.69 -6.07 -2.59
CA GLY A 19 9.37 -5.51 -1.27
C GLY A 19 9.20 -4.00 -1.29
N ALA A 20 10.05 -3.28 -2.03
CA ALA A 20 9.94 -1.83 -2.21
C ALA A 20 8.63 -1.45 -2.93
N LEU A 21 8.26 -2.17 -3.99
CA LEU A 21 7.00 -1.92 -4.71
C LEU A 21 5.78 -2.13 -3.80
N VAL A 22 5.76 -3.22 -3.03
CA VAL A 22 4.68 -3.50 -2.06
C VAL A 22 4.64 -2.44 -0.96
N ALA A 23 5.80 -2.05 -0.42
CA ALA A 23 5.88 -1.02 0.61
C ALA A 23 5.37 0.34 0.09
N LEU A 24 5.70 0.73 -1.14
CA LEU A 24 5.18 1.93 -1.77
C LEU A 24 3.67 1.87 -1.97
N ALA A 25 3.14 0.72 -2.41
CA ALA A 25 1.70 0.53 -2.55
C ALA A 25 0.98 0.70 -1.20
N LEU A 26 1.45 0.02 -0.15
CA LEU A 26 0.90 0.14 1.20
C LEU A 26 1.03 1.57 1.75
N PHE A 27 2.18 2.21 1.54
CA PHE A 27 2.41 3.60 1.95
C PHE A 27 1.41 4.54 1.27
N SER A 28 1.15 4.36 -0.03
CA SER A 28 0.17 5.16 -0.77
C SER A 28 -1.24 4.98 -0.19
N ILE A 29 -1.62 3.75 0.16
CA ILE A 29 -2.91 3.43 0.78
C ILE A 29 -3.03 4.08 2.16
N ILE A 30 -2.01 3.93 3.01
CA ILE A 30 -2.02 4.53 4.37
C ILE A 30 -2.07 6.06 4.28
N LYS A 31 -1.31 6.66 3.37
CA LYS A 31 -1.33 8.10 3.13
C LYS A 31 -2.70 8.57 2.64
N ASN A 32 -3.31 7.84 1.71
CA ASN A 32 -4.66 8.13 1.22
C ASN A 32 -5.71 8.00 2.33
N LYS A 33 -5.62 6.97 3.17
CA LYS A 33 -6.50 6.81 4.35
C LYS A 33 -6.31 7.96 5.35
N LYS A 34 -5.06 8.35 5.66
CA LYS A 34 -4.76 9.49 6.53
C LYS A 34 -5.27 10.82 5.94
N ALA A 35 -5.25 10.96 4.62
CA ALA A 35 -5.80 12.12 3.91
C ALA A 35 -7.33 12.10 3.80
N GLY A 36 -8.02 11.15 4.43
CA GLY A 36 -9.48 11.02 4.38
C GLY A 36 -10.02 10.56 3.03
N LYS A 37 -9.16 10.10 2.11
CA LYS A 37 -9.56 9.53 0.83
C LYS A 37 -10.06 8.10 1.07
N SER A 38 -11.36 7.97 1.27
CA SER A 38 -12.02 6.67 1.32
C SER A 38 -12.10 6.04 -0.08
N SER A 39 -12.17 4.71 -0.15
CA SER A 39 -12.39 3.94 -1.40
C SER A 39 -13.61 4.42 -2.19
N CYS A 40 -14.59 5.03 -1.52
CA CYS A 40 -15.65 5.81 -2.14
C CYS A 40 -15.04 7.08 -2.77
N GLY A 41 -14.78 7.05 -4.09
CA GLY A 41 -14.27 8.18 -4.87
C GLY A 41 -15.24 9.38 -4.94
N CYS A 42 -16.42 9.28 -4.35
CA CYS A 42 -17.36 10.39 -4.20
C CYS A 42 -17.11 11.07 -2.85
N ASN A 43 -16.97 12.40 -2.83
CA ASN A 43 -17.02 13.18 -1.59
C ASN A 43 -18.23 12.72 -0.75
N CYS A 44 -18.00 11.97 0.34
CA CYS A 44 -19.06 11.35 1.15
C CYS A 44 -20.06 12.35 1.73
N LYS A 45 -19.78 13.66 1.64
CA LYS A 45 -20.69 14.75 1.97
C LYS A 45 -21.96 14.80 1.09
N GLY A 46 -21.97 14.18 -0.09
CA GLY A 46 -23.13 14.14 -1.00
C GLY A 46 -23.49 12.75 -1.54
N CYS A 47 -22.91 11.67 -0.99
CA CYS A 47 -23.19 10.32 -1.46
C CYS A 47 -24.56 9.84 -0.96
N PRO A 48 -25.47 9.33 -1.80
CA PRO A 48 -26.77 8.80 -1.34
C PRO A 48 -26.62 7.62 -0.36
N ASN A 49 -25.49 6.90 -0.42
CA ASN A 49 -25.13 5.85 0.53
C ASN A 49 -24.31 6.34 1.74
N ALA A 50 -24.15 7.66 1.92
CA ALA A 50 -23.36 8.24 3.01
C ALA A 50 -23.80 7.76 4.39
N LYS A 51 -25.12 7.56 4.61
CA LYS A 51 -25.72 7.08 5.87
C LYS A 51 -25.26 5.68 6.31
N TYR A 52 -24.71 4.88 5.39
CA TYR A 52 -24.19 3.54 5.68
C TYR A 52 -22.65 3.51 5.73
N CYS A 53 -21.98 4.56 5.22
CA CYS A 53 -20.53 4.61 5.07
C CYS A 53 -19.80 5.10 6.34
N ASN A 54 -20.50 5.79 7.23
CA ASN A 54 -20.02 6.32 8.52
C ASN A 54 -20.09 5.30 9.67
N LYS A 55 -20.12 3.99 9.36
CA LYS A 55 -20.33 2.90 10.33
C LYS A 55 -19.17 1.90 10.44
N LEU A 56 -17.97 2.31 10.02
CA LEU A 56 -16.70 1.60 10.21
C LEU A 56 -15.75 2.45 11.05
#